data_AF-G1WHE6-F1
#
_entry.id   AF-G1WHE6-F1
#
_cell.length_a   1.000
_cell.length_b   1.000
_cell.length_c   1.000
_cell.angle_alpha   90.00
_cell.angle_beta   90.00
_cell.angle_gamma   90.00
#
_symmetry.space_group_name_H-M   'P 1'
#
loop_
_entity.id
_entity.type
_entity.pdbx_description
1 polymer ?
#
loop_
_entity_poly.entity_id
_entity_poly.type
_entity_poly.pdbx_seq_one_letter_code
_entity_poly.pdbx_strand_id
1 'polypeptide(L)' 'MQLSEYIQIACAIVGLAGITLARVRFTRRQQANPGVTSYSDGERKIYYASWAVIAAALVLVFFPF' A
#
# COMPACT_ATOMS: atom_id res chain seq x y z
N MET A 1 -16.30 19.46 3.75
CA MET A 1 -15.68 18.18 3.39
C MET A 1 -16.75 17.11 3.42
N GLN A 2 -16.97 16.44 2.29
CA GLN A 2 -17.91 15.31 2.22
C GLN A 2 -17.29 14.08 2.90
N LEU A 3 -18.13 13.19 3.44
CA LEU A 3 -17.68 11.92 4.06
C LEU A 3 -16.83 11.09 3.08
N SER A 4 -17.13 11.19 1.79
CA SER A 4 -16.38 10.58 0.68
C SER A 4 -14.91 11.02 0.63
N GLU A 5 -14.60 12.31 0.85
CA GLU A 5 -13.22 12.81 0.91
C GLU A 5 -12.44 12.20 2.08
N TYR A 6 -13.06 12.08 3.27
CA TYR A 6 -12.41 11.47 4.43
C TYR A 6 -12.07 10.00 4.19
N ILE A 7 -12.97 9.25 3.56
CA ILE A 7 -12.75 7.84 3.22
C ILE A 7 -11.63 7.72 2.18
N GLN A 8 -11.61 8.58 1.16
CA GLN A 8 -10.55 8.60 0.14
C GLN A 8 -9.18 8.89 0.75
N ILE A 9 -9.09 9.92 1.60
CA ILE A 9 -7.84 10.28 2.29
C ILE A 9 -7.38 9.12 3.19
N ALA A 10 -8.29 8.50 3.94
CA ALA A 10 -7.97 7.34 4.77
C ALA A 10 -7.45 6.16 3.92
N CYS A 11 -8.11 5.84 2.80
CA CYS A 11 -7.67 4.78 1.89
C CYS A 11 -6.31 5.10 1.26
N ALA A 12 -6.06 6.34 0.83
CA ALA A 12 -4.78 6.76 0.29
C ALA A 12 -3.65 6.64 1.32
N ILE A 13 -3.89 7.06 2.57
CA ILE A 13 -2.93 6.94 3.68
C ILE A 13 -2.62 5.47 3.97
N VAL A 14 -3.65 4.61 4.08
CA VAL A 14 -3.48 3.17 4.35
C VAL A 14 -2.74 2.47 3.21
N GLY A 15 -3.07 2.81 1.96
CA GLY A 15 -2.38 2.30 0.78
C GLY A 15 -0.90 2.67 0.75
N LEU A 16 -0.58 3.95 0.93
CA LEU A 16 0.81 4.42 0.96
C LEU A 16 1.60 3.85 2.14
N ALA A 17 0.99 3.78 3.32
CA ALA A 17 1.60 3.18 4.51
C ALA A 17 1.95 1.70 4.28
N GLY A 18 1.05 0.93 3.65
CA GLY A 18 1.29 -0.48 3.36
C GLY A 18 2.40 -0.72 2.30
N ILE A 19 2.46 0.10 1.24
CA ILE A 19 3.58 0.06 0.29
C ILE A 19 4.91 0.37 0.99
N THR A 20 4.91 1.40 1.84
CA THR A 20 6.09 1.83 2.59
C THR A 20 6.54 0.73 3.55
N LEU A 21 5.61 0.07 4.24
CA LEU A 21 5.91 -1.05 5.11
C LEU A 21 6.52 -2.23 4.35
N ALA A 22 5.97 -2.60 3.19
CA ALA A 22 6.51 -3.67 2.34
C ALA A 22 7.93 -3.35 1.87
N ARG A 23 8.17 -2.11 1.44
CA ARG A 23 9.51 -1.60 1.07
C ARG A 23 10.49 -1.66 2.24
N VAL A 24 10.12 -1.15 3.42
CA VAL A 24 10.99 -1.15 4.61
C VAL A 24 11.34 -2.57 5.05
N ARG A 25 10.37 -3.49 5.03
CA ARG A 25 10.62 -4.91 5.35
C ARG A 25 11.59 -5.55 4.36
N PHE A 26 11.39 -5.30 3.07
CA PHE A 26 12.27 -5.79 2.02
C PHE A 26 13.69 -5.23 2.16
N THR A 27 13.84 -3.92 2.34
CA THR A 27 15.15 -3.27 2.52
C THR A 27 15.85 -3.79 3.78
N ARG A 28 15.14 -3.98 4.89
CA ARG A 28 15.72 -4.59 6.11
C ARG A 28 16.22 -6.01 5.85
N ARG A 29 15.46 -6.82 5.10
CA ARG A 29 15.90 -8.16 4.71
C ARG A 29 17.12 -8.12 3.80
N GLN A 30 17.14 -7.20 2.84
CA GLN A 30 18.26 -7.04 1.92
C GLN A 30 19.54 -6.55 2.63
N GLN A 31 19.40 -5.70 3.65
CA GLN A 31 20.51 -5.30 4.52
C GLN A 31 21.04 -6.46 5.37
N ALA A 32 20.16 -7.31 5.89
CA ALA A 32 20.55 -8.48 6.69
C ALA A 32 21.12 -9.63 5.84
N ASN A 33 20.63 -9.78 4.60
CA ASN A 33 21.09 -10.79 3.66
C ASN A 33 21.07 -10.21 2.22
N PRO A 34 22.23 -9.78 1.70
CA PRO A 34 22.33 -9.18 0.36
C PRO A 34 21.90 -10.08 -0.79
N GLY A 35 21.81 -11.40 -0.57
CA GLY A 35 21.34 -12.36 -1.57
C GLY A 35 19.82 -12.33 -1.80
N VAL A 36 19.06 -11.60 -0.98
CA VAL A 36 17.61 -11.44 -1.14
C VAL A 36 17.31 -10.40 -2.21
N THR A 37 16.95 -10.85 -3.41
CA THR A 37 16.63 -9.98 -4.56
C THR A 37 15.14 -9.83 -4.83
N SER A 38 14.28 -10.56 -4.12
CA SER A 38 12.83 -10.59 -4.34
C SER A 38 12.03 -10.43 -3.05
N TYR A 39 10.84 -9.83 -3.17
CA TYR A 39 9.85 -9.83 -2.08
C TYR A 39 9.50 -11.24 -1.67
N SER A 40 9.36 -11.47 -0.37
CA SER A 40 8.72 -12.67 0.16
C SER A 40 7.23 -12.69 -0.16
N ASP A 41 6.60 -13.86 -0.07
CA ASP A 41 5.15 -13.98 -0.30
C ASP A 41 4.33 -13.07 0.62
N GLY A 42 4.77 -12.84 1.85
CA GLY A 42 4.12 -11.91 2.78
C GLY A 42 4.25 -10.45 2.34
N GLU A 43 5.44 -10.00 1.95
CA GLU A 43 5.67 -8.63 1.47
C GLU A 43 4.97 -8.39 0.14
N ARG A 44 4.96 -9.38 -0.75
CA ARG A 44 4.26 -9.33 -2.04
C ARG A 44 2.74 -9.21 -1.84
N LYS A 45 2.15 -9.98 -0.92
CA LYS A 45 0.73 -9.86 -0.55
C LYS A 45 0.40 -8.47 -0.03
N ILE A 46 1.22 -7.92 0.89
CA ILE A 46 1.02 -6.56 1.42
C ILE A 46 1.11 -5.54 0.29
N TYR A 47 2.12 -5.63 -0.57
CA TYR A 47 2.30 -4.72 -1.70
C TYR A 47 1.09 -4.71 -2.64
N TYR A 48 0.59 -5.89 -3.05
CA TYR A 48 -0.60 -5.97 -3.91
C TYR A 48 -1.89 -5.53 -3.19
N ALA A 49 -2.06 -5.87 -1.92
CA ALA A 49 -3.19 -5.41 -1.12
C ALA A 49 -3.21 -3.88 -1.02
N SER A 50 -2.05 -3.25 -0.78
CA SER A 50 -1.92 -1.80 -0.74
C SER A 50 -2.23 -1.15 -2.08
N TRP A 51 -1.78 -1.71 -3.19
CA TRP A 51 -2.17 -1.25 -4.52
C TRP A 51 -3.67 -1.39 -4.79
N ALA A 52 -4.29 -2.47 -4.34
CA ALA A 52 -5.73 -2.66 -4.46
C ALA A 52 -6.51 -1.60 -3.65
N VAL A 53 -6.03 -1.24 -2.45
CA VAL A 53 -6.62 -0.16 -1.64
C VAL A 53 -6.49 1.20 -2.34
N ILE A 54 -5.33 1.51 -2.94
CA ILE A 54 -5.14 2.75 -3.71
C ILE A 54 -6.06 2.76 -4.94
N ALA A 55 -6.17 1.64 -5.65
CA ALA A 55 -7.06 1.52 -6.80
C ALA A 55 -8.52 1.73 -6.42
N ALA A 56 -8.97 1.13 -5.30
CA ALA A 56 -10.32 1.35 -4.78
C ALA A 56 -10.55 2.82 -4.39
N ALA A 57 -9.56 3.47 -3.76
CA ALA A 57 -9.61 4.89 -3.44
C ALA A 57 -9.77 5.75 -4.70
N LEU A 58 -9.01 5.45 -5.76
CA LEU A 58 -9.09 6.15 -7.05
C LEU A 58 -10.45 5.96 -7.72
N VAL A 59 -11.03 4.76 -7.67
CA VAL A 59 -12.38 4.52 -8.21
C VAL A 59 -13.42 5.35 -7.45
N LEU A 60 -13.30 5.42 -6.12
CA LEU A 60 -14.20 6.21 -5.27
C LEU A 60 -14.14 7.72 -5.56
N VAL A 61 -13.08 8.24 -6.19
CA VAL A 61 -13.01 9.64 -6.65
C VAL A 61 -14.06 9.95 -7.72
N PHE A 62 -14.39 8.98 -8.57
CA PHE A 62 -15.36 9.16 -9.66
C PHE A 62 -16.81 9.06 -9.20
N PHE A 63 -17.05 8.62 -7.96
CA PHE A 63 -18.38 8.53 -7.36
C PHE A 63 -18.45 9.43 -6.12
N PRO A 64 -18.63 10.75 -6.30
CA PRO A 64 -18.88 11.64 -5.19
C PRO A 64 -20.30 11.38 -4.66
N PHE A 65 -20.40 10.57 -3.60
CA PHE A 65 -21.63 10.42 -2.81
C PHE A 65 -21.84 11.64 -1.90
#